data_AF-A0A212JRW3-F1
#
_entry.id   AF-A0A212JRW3-F1
#
_cell.length_a   1.000
_cell.length_b   1.000
_cell.length_c   1.000
_cell.angle_alpha   90.00
_cell.angle_beta   90.00
_cell.angle_gamma   90.00
#
_symmetry.space_group_name_H-M   'P 1'
#
loop_
_entity.id
_entity.type
_entity.pdbx_description
1 polymer ?
#
loop_
_entity_poly.entity_id
_entity_poly.type
_entity_poly.pdbx_seq_one_letter_code
_entity_poly.pdbx_strand_id
1 'polypeptide(L)'
;MLLSNYRFALIMMYQILLFSFFLIPFSCSAESRKQEAISLWKERIEEKHKPYSELKTEVQGKRETFREAYNKSNKESQDSIVSEVQKYLLAISDDFFRSWYDTPWTFHGHSQTPKEGSIACGYFITTSLRDMGFNIPRIKWAQQASEYLIKKVSTDIRRFQQKPMKDVIAYIESKGEGLYIVGLDSHVGYIYYINDKMSFVHANYYKPKIGVMSEPLIGRNPLNDSKYRVIGKIFDKDMIRNWILNVPYSD
;
A
#
# COMPACT_ATOMS: atom_id res chain seq x y z
N MET A 1 -6.02 -24.78 72.11
CA MET A 1 -6.25 -23.99 73.34
C MET A 1 -5.75 -22.58 73.06
N LEU A 2 -6.59 -21.61 73.38
CA LEU A 2 -6.62 -20.21 72.96
C LEU A 2 -5.56 -19.30 73.62
N LEU A 3 -5.31 -18.13 72.99
CA LEU A 3 -4.70 -16.86 73.51
C LEU A 3 -3.15 -16.80 73.49
N SER A 4 -2.43 -15.70 73.24
CA SER A 4 -2.68 -14.24 73.17
C SER A 4 -1.37 -13.58 72.61
N ASN A 5 -1.33 -12.65 71.64
CA ASN A 5 -1.64 -11.20 71.66
C ASN A 5 -0.54 -10.24 72.24
N TYR A 6 -0.18 -9.20 71.46
CA TYR A 6 0.42 -7.87 71.80
C TYR A 6 1.92 -7.78 72.17
N ARG A 7 2.74 -6.71 71.96
CA ARG A 7 2.84 -5.47 71.11
C ARG A 7 4.17 -4.75 71.56
N PHE A 8 4.65 -3.75 70.77
CA PHE A 8 5.70 -2.71 71.03
C PHE A 8 7.15 -3.05 70.60
N ALA A 9 7.68 -2.51 69.48
CA ALA A 9 8.31 -1.18 69.26
C ALA A 9 9.70 -1.08 69.94
N LEU A 10 10.84 -0.74 69.31
CA LEU A 10 11.21 0.47 68.57
C LEU A 10 12.72 0.30 68.18
N ILE A 11 13.19 0.53 66.93
CA ILE A 11 14.16 1.57 66.46
C ILE A 11 15.07 0.87 65.40
N MET A 12 14.92 1.11 64.10
CA MET A 12 15.50 2.17 63.24
C MET A 12 16.99 2.03 62.90
N MET A 13 17.25 2.02 61.57
CA MET A 13 18.45 2.47 60.83
C MET A 13 19.44 1.42 60.26
N TYR A 14 19.20 1.08 58.99
CA TYR A 14 20.11 1.31 57.84
C TYR A 14 21.47 0.58 57.80
N GLN A 15 21.64 -0.42 56.92
CA GLN A 15 22.28 -0.22 55.58
C GLN A 15 22.58 -1.53 54.81
N ILE A 16 22.24 -1.49 53.51
CA ILE A 16 22.84 -2.18 52.37
C ILE A 16 22.49 -3.68 52.20
N LEU A 17 21.34 -3.92 51.59
CA LEU A 17 21.07 -5.12 50.79
C LEU A 17 21.51 -4.83 49.35
N LEU A 18 22.55 -5.54 48.90
CA LEU A 18 22.97 -5.66 47.50
C LEU A 18 21.83 -6.27 46.66
N PHE A 19 20.94 -5.42 46.17
CA PHE A 19 20.10 -5.78 45.02
C PHE A 19 20.93 -5.55 43.77
N SER A 20 21.54 -6.63 43.28
CA SER A 20 22.07 -6.71 41.92
C SER A 20 20.91 -6.47 40.95
N PHE A 21 20.76 -5.22 40.55
CA PHE A 21 19.95 -4.78 39.42
C PHE A 21 20.57 -5.40 38.16
N PHE A 22 20.16 -6.62 37.81
CA PHE A 22 20.33 -7.14 36.46
C PHE A 22 19.39 -6.35 35.55
N LEU A 23 19.81 -5.14 35.18
CA LEU A 23 19.27 -4.42 34.03
C LEU A 23 19.61 -5.25 32.81
N ILE A 24 18.68 -6.12 32.40
CA ILE A 24 18.68 -6.65 31.04
C ILE A 24 18.41 -5.43 30.14
N PRO A 25 19.37 -4.98 29.31
CA PRO A 25 19.11 -3.87 28.42
C PRO A 25 18.20 -4.37 27.30
N PHE A 26 16.90 -4.08 27.40
CA PHE A 26 15.93 -4.25 26.30
C PHE A 26 16.31 -3.43 25.04
N SER A 27 17.33 -2.57 25.13
CA SER A 27 17.80 -1.68 24.08
C SER A 27 18.53 -2.37 22.92
N CYS A 28 19.01 -3.61 23.08
CA CYS A 28 19.80 -4.27 22.02
C CYS A 28 18.93 -4.84 20.88
N SER A 29 17.63 -5.05 21.13
CA SER A 29 16.70 -5.66 20.15
C SER A 29 16.09 -4.67 19.16
N ALA A 30 15.99 -3.39 19.54
CA ALA A 30 15.39 -2.37 18.68
C ALA A 30 16.37 -1.89 17.60
N GLU A 31 17.64 -1.70 17.97
CA GLU A 31 18.69 -1.30 17.04
C GLU A 31 18.99 -2.44 16.05
N SER A 32 19.07 -3.69 16.51
CA SER A 32 19.24 -4.86 15.63
C SER A 32 18.10 -5.02 14.62
N ARG A 33 16.84 -4.87 15.03
CA ARG A 33 15.67 -4.87 14.13
C ARG A 33 15.71 -3.72 13.12
N LYS A 34 16.22 -2.56 13.52
CA LYS A 34 16.39 -1.39 12.64
C LYS A 34 17.51 -1.61 11.64
N GLN A 35 18.65 -2.19 12.03
CA GLN A 35 19.72 -2.57 11.10
C GLN A 35 19.25 -3.65 10.12
N GLU A 36 18.52 -4.66 10.59
CA GLU A 36 17.96 -5.72 9.74
C GLU A 36 16.95 -5.16 8.73
N ALA A 37 16.07 -4.26 9.18
CA ALA A 37 15.19 -3.52 8.28
C ALA A 37 15.99 -2.68 7.27
N ILE A 38 17.01 -1.93 7.69
CA ILE A 38 17.84 -1.15 6.75
C ILE A 38 18.56 -2.04 5.73
N SER A 39 19.04 -3.21 6.15
CA SER A 39 19.67 -4.22 5.28
C SER A 39 18.69 -4.75 4.24
N LEU A 40 17.52 -5.24 4.67
CA LEU A 40 16.46 -5.74 3.78
C LEU A 40 15.96 -4.67 2.80
N TRP A 41 15.89 -3.42 3.27
CA TRP A 41 15.52 -2.29 2.41
C TRP A 41 16.61 -1.96 1.39
N LYS A 42 17.89 -2.04 1.76
CA LYS A 42 19.02 -1.85 0.82
C LYS A 42 19.11 -2.98 -0.19
N GLU A 43 18.96 -4.23 0.23
CA GLU A 43 18.97 -5.40 -0.65
C GLU A 43 17.83 -5.33 -1.69
N ARG A 44 16.63 -4.91 -1.27
CA ARG A 44 15.50 -4.66 -2.18
C ARG A 44 15.71 -3.44 -3.12
N ILE A 45 16.59 -2.49 -2.75
CA ILE A 45 16.98 -1.36 -3.61
C ILE A 45 18.08 -1.76 -4.60
N GLU A 46 18.98 -2.67 -4.22
CA GLU A 46 20.08 -3.18 -5.05
C GLU A 46 19.68 -4.34 -5.96
N GLU A 47 18.51 -4.96 -5.73
CA GLU A 47 17.94 -5.94 -6.65
C GLU A 47 17.65 -5.28 -8.01
N LYS A 48 18.44 -5.67 -9.01
CA LYS A 48 18.36 -5.15 -10.39
C LYS A 48 16.92 -5.26 -10.90
N HIS A 49 16.22 -4.12 -10.97
CA HIS A 49 14.83 -4.08 -11.40
C HIS A 49 14.66 -4.69 -12.79
N LYS A 50 13.67 -5.58 -12.91
CA LYS A 50 13.30 -6.19 -14.19
C LYS A 50 12.86 -5.10 -15.18
N PRO A 51 13.19 -5.23 -16.47
CA PRO A 51 12.63 -4.37 -17.51
C PRO A 51 11.10 -4.34 -17.46
N TYR A 52 10.50 -3.16 -17.69
CA TYR A 52 9.05 -2.99 -17.60
C TYR A 52 8.27 -3.90 -18.58
N SER A 53 8.86 -4.18 -19.75
CA SER A 53 8.32 -5.14 -20.72
C SER A 53 8.28 -6.58 -20.19
N GLU A 54 9.27 -6.98 -19.39
CA GLU A 54 9.32 -8.30 -18.76
C GLU A 54 8.24 -8.41 -17.67
N LEU A 55 8.08 -7.39 -16.81
CA LEU A 55 7.00 -7.34 -15.81
C LEU A 55 5.62 -7.53 -16.46
N LYS A 56 5.38 -6.85 -17.58
CA LYS A 56 4.16 -6.99 -18.37
C LYS A 56 3.99 -8.39 -18.95
N THR A 57 5.06 -9.03 -19.38
CA THR A 57 4.98 -10.39 -19.95
C THR A 57 4.74 -11.43 -18.86
N GLU A 58 5.43 -11.30 -17.72
CA GLU A 58 5.28 -12.19 -16.57
C GLU A 58 3.87 -12.13 -15.98
N VAL A 59 3.30 -10.94 -15.79
CA VAL A 59 1.96 -10.80 -15.22
C VAL A 59 0.88 -11.40 -16.14
N GLN A 60 1.05 -11.30 -17.46
CA GLN A 60 0.15 -11.95 -18.42
C GLN A 60 0.27 -13.48 -18.34
N GLY A 61 1.49 -14.02 -18.33
CA GLY A 61 1.71 -15.46 -18.17
C GLY A 61 1.14 -16.01 -16.85
N LYS A 62 1.32 -15.28 -15.74
CA LYS A 62 0.74 -15.63 -14.44
C LYS A 62 -0.79 -15.63 -14.47
N ARG A 63 -1.41 -14.65 -15.13
CA ARG A 63 -2.86 -14.61 -15.30
C ARG A 63 -3.37 -15.87 -16.00
N GLU A 64 -2.68 -16.32 -17.05
CA GLU A 64 -3.06 -17.53 -17.76
C GLU A 64 -3.00 -18.78 -16.88
N THR A 65 -1.93 -18.92 -16.08
CA THR A 65 -1.82 -20.01 -15.10
C THR A 65 -2.96 -19.98 -14.08
N PHE A 66 -3.27 -18.81 -13.51
CA PHE A 66 -4.38 -18.67 -12.56
C PHE A 66 -5.74 -18.93 -13.20
N ARG A 67 -5.94 -18.51 -14.46
CA ARG A 67 -7.17 -18.73 -15.21
C ARG A 67 -7.44 -20.20 -15.45
N GLU A 68 -6.42 -20.95 -15.85
CA GLU A 68 -6.53 -22.41 -16.01
C GLU A 68 -6.88 -23.11 -14.71
N ALA A 69 -6.20 -22.75 -13.61
CA ALA A 69 -6.48 -23.29 -12.28
C ALA A 69 -7.91 -22.96 -11.83
N TYR A 70 -8.35 -21.72 -12.05
CA TYR A 70 -9.68 -21.24 -11.65
C TYR A 70 -10.80 -21.98 -12.40
N ASN A 71 -10.64 -22.20 -13.71
CA ASN A 71 -11.65 -22.86 -14.56
C ASN A 71 -11.79 -24.36 -14.27
N LYS A 72 -10.73 -25.03 -13.78
CA LYS A 72 -10.73 -26.45 -13.42
C LYS A 72 -11.20 -26.71 -11.98
N SER A 73 -11.42 -25.65 -11.20
CA SER A 73 -11.64 -25.71 -9.75
C SER A 73 -13.13 -25.67 -9.37
N ASN A 74 -13.45 -26.24 -8.21
CA ASN A 74 -14.73 -26.01 -7.55
C ASN A 74 -14.77 -24.62 -6.87
N LYS A 75 -15.90 -24.26 -6.26
CA LYS A 75 -16.10 -22.93 -5.68
C LYS A 75 -15.13 -22.58 -4.53
N GLU A 76 -14.81 -23.55 -3.67
CA GLU A 76 -13.89 -23.34 -2.53
C GLU A 76 -12.45 -23.14 -3.02
N SER A 77 -12.01 -23.97 -3.97
CA SER A 77 -10.72 -23.82 -4.64
C SER A 77 -10.63 -22.49 -5.40
N GLN A 78 -11.71 -22.05 -6.05
CA GLN A 78 -11.77 -20.73 -6.71
C GLN A 78 -11.56 -19.57 -5.74
N ASP A 79 -12.20 -19.59 -4.57
CA ASP A 79 -12.04 -18.52 -3.58
C ASP A 79 -10.61 -18.52 -2.97
N SER A 80 -9.98 -19.69 -2.88
CA SER A 80 -8.56 -19.81 -2.51
C SER A 80 -7.63 -19.22 -3.58
N ILE A 81 -7.87 -19.52 -4.86
CA ILE A 81 -7.12 -18.96 -5.99
C ILE A 81 -7.27 -17.43 -6.03
N VAL A 82 -8.49 -16.90 -5.84
CA VAL A 82 -8.73 -15.46 -5.74
C VAL A 82 -7.85 -14.84 -4.64
N SER A 83 -7.77 -15.49 -3.48
CA SER A 83 -6.95 -15.01 -2.36
C SER A 83 -5.45 -15.04 -2.66
N GLU A 84 -4.98 -16.03 -3.42
CA GLU A 84 -3.59 -16.11 -3.89
C GLU A 84 -3.28 -15.00 -4.91
N VAL A 85 -4.17 -14.78 -5.87
CA VAL A 85 -4.03 -13.71 -6.86
C VAL A 85 -4.03 -12.33 -6.21
N GLN A 86 -4.84 -12.11 -5.17
CA GLN A 86 -4.80 -10.87 -4.38
C GLN A 86 -3.41 -10.60 -3.80
N LYS A 87 -2.79 -11.61 -3.18
CA LYS A 87 -1.44 -11.50 -2.60
C LYS A 87 -0.39 -11.29 -3.69
N TYR A 88 -0.48 -12.02 -4.80
CA TYR A 88 0.41 -11.88 -5.94
C TYR A 88 0.38 -10.47 -6.52
N LEU A 89 -0.81 -9.94 -6.84
CA LEU A 89 -0.96 -8.61 -7.40
C LEU A 89 -0.50 -7.51 -6.43
N LEU A 90 -0.77 -7.67 -5.13
CA LEU A 90 -0.25 -6.76 -4.11
C LEU A 90 1.28 -6.77 -4.05
N ALA A 91 1.91 -7.95 -4.17
CA ALA A 91 3.35 -8.10 -4.14
C ALA A 91 4.03 -7.44 -5.34
N ILE A 92 3.53 -7.66 -6.56
CA ILE A 92 4.13 -7.09 -7.78
C ILE A 92 3.84 -5.59 -7.95
N SER A 93 2.91 -5.03 -7.18
CA SER A 93 2.52 -3.62 -7.33
C SER A 93 3.71 -2.66 -7.19
N ASP A 94 4.63 -2.96 -6.26
CA ASP A 94 5.85 -2.17 -6.04
C ASP A 94 6.78 -2.20 -7.27
N ASP A 95 6.88 -3.33 -7.98
CA ASP A 95 7.73 -3.44 -9.19
C ASP A 95 7.23 -2.52 -10.32
N PHE A 96 5.90 -2.48 -10.51
CA PHE A 96 5.29 -1.54 -11.46
C PHE A 96 5.51 -0.10 -11.02
N PHE A 97 5.31 0.23 -9.74
CA PHE A 97 5.50 1.59 -9.25
C PHE A 97 6.95 2.06 -9.42
N ARG A 98 7.92 1.22 -9.04
CA ARG A 98 9.36 1.51 -9.16
C ARG A 98 9.81 1.74 -10.58
N SER A 99 9.22 1.01 -11.53
CA SER A 99 9.48 1.25 -12.95
C SER A 99 9.13 2.68 -13.35
N TRP A 100 7.99 3.19 -12.85
CA TRP A 100 7.48 4.54 -13.13
C TRP A 100 8.18 5.66 -12.36
N TYR A 101 8.87 5.38 -11.25
CA TYR A 101 9.56 6.43 -10.49
C TYR A 101 10.47 7.28 -11.39
N ASP A 102 10.50 8.57 -11.07
CA ASP A 102 11.21 9.61 -11.82
C ASP A 102 10.63 9.91 -13.21
N THR A 103 9.49 9.34 -13.59
CA THR A 103 8.76 9.77 -14.80
C THR A 103 8.14 11.14 -14.54
N PRO A 104 8.52 12.20 -15.26
CA PRO A 104 8.01 13.55 -15.03
C PRO A 104 6.48 13.63 -15.10
N TRP A 105 5.90 14.53 -14.31
CA TRP A 105 4.48 14.83 -14.36
C TRP A 105 4.20 16.03 -15.26
N THR A 106 3.14 15.95 -16.06
CA THR A 106 2.47 17.12 -16.64
C THR A 106 0.97 16.86 -16.68
N PHE A 107 0.15 17.93 -16.70
CA PHE A 107 -1.31 17.81 -16.76
C PHE A 107 -1.81 17.05 -18.00
N HIS A 108 -1.11 17.18 -19.13
CA HIS A 108 -1.42 16.49 -20.39
C HIS A 108 -0.57 15.23 -20.62
N GLY A 109 0.21 14.81 -19.62
CA GLY A 109 1.10 13.66 -19.72
C GLY A 109 0.32 12.38 -19.92
N HIS A 110 0.64 11.63 -20.96
CA HIS A 110 -0.07 10.42 -21.35
C HIS A 110 0.88 9.29 -21.71
N SER A 111 2.13 9.34 -21.21
CA SER A 111 3.13 8.31 -21.46
C SER A 111 2.62 6.90 -21.19
N GLN A 112 3.09 5.97 -22.01
CA GLN A 112 2.84 4.53 -21.87
C GLN A 112 4.08 3.75 -21.47
N THR A 113 5.24 4.41 -21.43
CA THR A 113 6.52 3.82 -21.10
C THR A 113 7.12 4.60 -19.93
N PRO A 114 7.50 3.93 -18.83
CA PRO A 114 8.18 4.60 -17.74
C PRO A 114 9.42 5.37 -18.21
N LYS A 115 9.63 6.56 -17.64
CA LYS A 115 10.78 7.44 -17.89
C LYS A 115 10.87 8.01 -19.31
N GLU A 116 9.86 7.77 -20.16
CA GLU A 116 9.74 8.40 -21.47
C GLU A 116 8.64 9.46 -21.45
N GLY A 117 8.98 10.72 -21.74
CA GLY A 117 8.01 11.82 -21.75
C GLY A 117 7.47 12.17 -20.36
N SER A 118 6.15 12.31 -20.22
CA SER A 118 5.52 12.64 -18.94
C SER A 118 4.16 11.98 -18.76
N ILE A 119 3.70 11.86 -17.51
CA ILE A 119 2.46 11.19 -17.15
C ILE A 119 1.63 12.00 -16.14
N ALA A 120 0.34 12.19 -16.44
CA ALA A 120 -0.62 12.80 -15.53
C ALA A 120 -1.08 11.80 -14.46
N CYS A 121 -1.66 12.30 -13.38
CA CYS A 121 -2.05 11.49 -12.23
C CYS A 121 -3.08 10.41 -12.55
N GLY A 122 -4.16 10.73 -13.28
CA GLY A 122 -5.14 9.74 -13.74
C GLY A 122 -4.52 8.70 -14.68
N TYR A 123 -3.64 9.13 -15.59
CA TYR A 123 -2.94 8.22 -16.49
C TYR A 123 -1.96 7.30 -15.76
N PHE A 124 -1.30 7.74 -14.69
CA PHE A 124 -0.45 6.86 -13.90
C PHE A 124 -1.25 5.70 -13.30
N ILE A 125 -2.42 5.99 -12.72
CA ILE A 125 -3.31 4.96 -12.16
C ILE A 125 -3.77 3.99 -13.24
N THR A 126 -4.35 4.50 -14.34
CA THR A 126 -4.93 3.61 -15.35
C THR A 126 -3.88 2.89 -16.20
N THR A 127 -2.70 3.47 -16.41
CA THR A 127 -1.61 2.80 -17.12
C THR A 127 -1.05 1.66 -16.28
N SER A 128 -0.80 1.89 -14.99
CA SER A 128 -0.30 0.83 -14.10
C SER A 128 -1.30 -0.31 -13.94
N LEU A 129 -2.59 -0.05 -13.68
CA LEU A 129 -3.60 -1.11 -13.61
C LEU A 129 -3.74 -1.88 -14.93
N ARG A 130 -3.78 -1.18 -16.07
CA ARG A 130 -3.83 -1.85 -17.37
C ARG A 130 -2.62 -2.76 -17.58
N ASP A 131 -1.43 -2.25 -17.28
CA ASP A 131 -0.18 -2.99 -17.50
C ASP A 131 0.00 -4.14 -16.49
N MET A 132 -0.62 -4.07 -15.31
CA MET A 132 -0.81 -5.21 -14.40
C MET A 132 -1.82 -6.25 -14.92
N GLY A 133 -2.45 -6.01 -16.07
CA GLY A 133 -3.32 -6.97 -16.76
C GLY A 133 -4.82 -6.79 -16.54
N PHE A 134 -5.26 -5.69 -15.93
CA PHE A 134 -6.68 -5.35 -15.86
C PHE A 134 -7.18 -4.81 -17.21
N ASN A 135 -8.30 -5.32 -17.69
CA ASN A 135 -8.91 -4.87 -18.95
C ASN A 135 -9.76 -3.61 -18.73
N ILE A 136 -9.09 -2.48 -18.50
CA ILE A 136 -9.73 -1.20 -18.19
C ILE A 136 -9.60 -0.19 -19.35
N PRO A 137 -10.58 0.69 -19.53
CA PRO A 137 -10.53 1.74 -20.56
C PRO A 137 -9.63 2.91 -20.12
N ARG A 138 -8.32 2.71 -20.31
CA ARG A 138 -7.23 3.59 -19.82
C ARG A 138 -7.50 5.09 -20.00
N ILE A 139 -7.82 5.49 -21.23
CA ILE A 139 -7.95 6.92 -21.61
C ILE A 139 -9.19 7.52 -20.96
N LYS A 140 -10.35 6.88 -21.14
CA LYS A 140 -11.62 7.40 -20.65
C LYS A 140 -11.58 7.56 -19.13
N TRP A 141 -11.13 6.54 -18.42
CA TRP A 141 -11.04 6.58 -16.96
C TRP A 141 -9.97 7.56 -16.44
N ALA A 142 -8.84 7.72 -17.13
CA ALA A 142 -7.82 8.70 -16.74
C ALA A 142 -8.31 10.15 -16.78
N GLN A 143 -9.33 10.42 -17.62
CA GLN A 143 -9.91 11.75 -17.81
C GLN A 143 -11.13 12.01 -16.90
N GLN A 144 -11.64 10.99 -16.20
CA GLN A 144 -12.75 11.16 -15.26
C GLN A 144 -12.28 11.68 -13.90
N ALA A 145 -13.24 12.15 -13.09
CA ALA A 145 -13.00 12.43 -11.68
C ALA A 145 -12.49 11.16 -10.97
N SER A 146 -11.58 11.32 -10.01
CA SER A 146 -10.97 10.20 -9.28
C SER A 146 -12.01 9.28 -8.61
N GLU A 147 -13.08 9.86 -8.06
CA GLU A 147 -14.19 9.10 -7.46
C GLU A 147 -14.94 8.22 -8.48
N TYR A 148 -15.02 8.62 -9.76
CA TYR A 148 -15.60 7.78 -10.81
C TYR A 148 -14.81 6.49 -10.98
N LEU A 149 -13.49 6.61 -11.14
CA LEU A 149 -12.59 5.48 -11.25
C LEU A 149 -12.68 4.59 -10.00
N ILE A 150 -12.65 5.17 -8.80
CA ILE A 150 -12.73 4.41 -7.54
C ILE A 150 -14.02 3.59 -7.47
N LYS A 151 -15.17 4.15 -7.86
CA LYS A 151 -16.47 3.45 -7.90
C LYS A 151 -16.51 2.27 -8.88
N LYS A 152 -15.65 2.26 -9.90
CA LYS A 152 -15.58 1.16 -10.88
C LYS A 152 -14.72 0.00 -10.41
N VAL A 153 -13.76 0.23 -9.49
CA VAL A 153 -12.75 -0.77 -9.09
C VAL A 153 -12.76 -1.12 -7.61
N SER A 154 -13.67 -0.55 -6.83
CA SER A 154 -13.76 -0.80 -5.40
C SER A 154 -15.21 -0.81 -4.94
N THR A 155 -15.56 -1.84 -4.16
CA THR A 155 -16.82 -1.91 -3.41
C THR A 155 -16.71 -1.33 -2.00
N ASP A 156 -15.50 -1.08 -1.50
CA ASP A 156 -15.21 -0.59 -0.15
C ASP A 156 -14.71 0.85 -0.17
N ILE A 157 -15.65 1.79 -0.23
CA ILE A 157 -15.37 3.22 -0.43
C ILE A 157 -15.71 4.05 0.80
N ARG A 158 -14.75 4.86 1.25
CA ARG A 158 -14.94 5.87 2.29
C ARG A 158 -14.61 7.27 1.80
N ARG A 159 -15.44 8.23 2.20
CA ARG A 159 -15.25 9.67 1.94
C ARG A 159 -14.87 10.38 3.23
N PHE A 160 -13.93 11.30 3.12
CA PHE A 160 -13.46 12.16 4.20
C PHE A 160 -13.54 13.62 3.74
N GLN A 161 -14.30 14.43 4.47
CA GLN A 161 -14.39 15.87 4.21
C GLN A 161 -13.83 16.62 5.42
N GLN A 162 -12.81 17.45 5.19
CA GLN A 162 -12.12 18.25 6.19
C GLN A 162 -11.67 17.44 7.43
N LYS A 163 -11.41 16.13 7.25
CA LYS A 163 -10.93 15.27 8.32
C LYS A 163 -9.41 15.28 8.40
N PRO A 164 -8.83 15.24 9.61
CA PRO A 164 -7.40 15.16 9.80
C PRO A 164 -6.86 13.81 9.30
N MET A 165 -5.58 13.78 8.90
CA MET A 165 -4.95 12.55 8.38
C MET A 165 -4.95 11.37 9.36
N LYS A 166 -5.00 11.61 10.67
CA LYS A 166 -5.12 10.53 11.67
C LYS A 166 -6.37 9.68 11.46
N ASP A 167 -7.49 10.28 11.07
CA ASP A 167 -8.76 9.57 10.84
C ASP A 167 -8.69 8.74 9.55
N VAL A 168 -7.96 9.26 8.56
CA VAL A 168 -7.70 8.59 7.29
C VAL A 168 -6.81 7.36 7.49
N ILE A 169 -5.72 7.52 8.24
CA ILE A 169 -4.79 6.43 8.57
C ILE A 169 -5.51 5.35 9.37
N ALA A 170 -6.23 5.72 10.44
CA ALA A 170 -6.97 4.76 11.26
C ALA A 170 -8.01 3.96 10.44
N TYR A 171 -8.64 4.59 9.44
CA TYR A 171 -9.51 3.87 8.52
C TYR A 171 -8.73 2.84 7.69
N ILE A 172 -7.60 3.22 7.08
CA ILE A 172 -6.79 2.29 6.25
C ILE A 172 -6.26 1.14 7.11
N GLU A 173 -5.79 1.43 8.32
CA GLU A 173 -5.36 0.41 9.31
C GLU A 173 -6.50 -0.56 9.62
N SER A 174 -7.73 -0.06 9.86
CA SER A 174 -8.89 -0.91 10.12
C SER A 174 -9.28 -1.80 8.92
N LYS A 175 -8.89 -1.43 7.71
CA LYS A 175 -9.07 -2.23 6.49
C LYS A 175 -7.93 -3.21 6.24
N GLY A 176 -6.80 -3.08 6.94
CA GLY A 176 -5.64 -3.96 6.86
C GLY A 176 -4.81 -3.77 5.59
N GLU A 177 -3.75 -4.54 5.45
CA GLU A 177 -2.84 -4.47 4.31
C GLU A 177 -3.55 -4.59 2.96
N GLY A 178 -3.01 -3.91 1.95
CA GLY A 178 -3.57 -3.89 0.62
C GLY A 178 -3.17 -2.67 -0.20
N LEU A 179 -3.72 -2.61 -1.41
CA LEU A 179 -3.58 -1.48 -2.30
C LEU A 179 -4.89 -0.68 -2.30
N TYR A 180 -4.76 0.62 -2.19
CA TYR A 180 -5.89 1.55 -2.14
C TYR A 180 -5.70 2.60 -3.21
N ILE A 181 -6.80 3.07 -3.80
CA ILE A 181 -6.80 4.27 -4.61
C ILE A 181 -7.37 5.40 -3.77
N VAL A 182 -6.66 6.52 -3.73
CA VAL A 182 -7.10 7.74 -3.06
C VAL A 182 -7.31 8.86 -4.07
N GLY A 183 -8.56 9.29 -4.18
CA GLY A 183 -8.97 10.47 -4.91
C GLY A 183 -8.98 11.70 -4.00
N LEU A 184 -8.47 12.81 -4.50
CA LEU A 184 -8.35 14.10 -3.81
C LEU A 184 -9.10 15.18 -4.60
N ASP A 185 -9.12 16.42 -4.08
CA ASP A 185 -9.81 17.57 -4.72
C ASP A 185 -9.41 17.78 -6.20
N SER A 186 -8.13 17.61 -6.52
CA SER A 186 -7.59 17.82 -7.86
C SER A 186 -6.50 16.82 -8.23
N HIS A 187 -6.47 15.67 -7.56
CA HIS A 187 -5.36 14.72 -7.69
C HIS A 187 -5.81 13.28 -7.38
N VAL A 188 -5.00 12.30 -7.77
CA VAL A 188 -5.22 10.88 -7.46
C VAL A 188 -3.88 10.18 -7.26
N GLY A 189 -3.85 9.18 -6.38
CA GLY A 189 -2.70 8.33 -6.15
C GLY A 189 -3.11 6.99 -5.56
N TYR A 190 -2.11 6.15 -5.30
CA TYR A 190 -2.27 4.95 -4.50
C TYR A 190 -1.86 5.20 -3.05
N ILE A 191 -2.49 4.46 -2.14
CA ILE A 191 -1.88 4.15 -0.85
C ILE A 191 -1.50 2.67 -0.88
N TYR A 192 -0.21 2.39 -0.75
CA TYR A 192 0.33 1.04 -0.70
C TYR A 192 0.62 0.69 0.75
N TYR A 193 -0.09 -0.30 1.30
CA TYR A 193 0.02 -0.71 2.70
C TYR A 193 0.47 -2.16 2.80
N ILE A 194 1.71 -2.38 3.24
CA ILE A 194 2.33 -3.71 3.39
C ILE A 194 3.38 -3.69 4.51
N ASN A 195 3.49 -4.78 5.27
CA ASN A 195 4.41 -4.93 6.40
C ASN A 195 4.31 -3.76 7.41
N ASP A 196 3.07 -3.40 7.77
CA ASP A 196 2.75 -2.28 8.66
C ASP A 196 3.29 -0.91 8.19
N LYS A 197 3.58 -0.76 6.88
CA LYS A 197 4.09 0.48 6.27
C LYS A 197 3.19 0.97 5.17
N MET A 198 2.79 2.24 5.28
CA MET A 198 1.98 2.92 4.27
C MET A 198 2.84 3.92 3.49
N SER A 199 2.72 3.91 2.17
CA SER A 199 3.26 4.96 1.31
C SER A 199 2.20 5.52 0.36
N PHE A 200 2.33 6.80 0.05
CA PHE A 200 1.54 7.49 -0.96
C PHE A 200 2.32 7.47 -2.28
N VAL A 201 1.81 6.72 -3.25
CA VAL A 201 2.46 6.53 -4.56
C VAL A 201 1.66 7.29 -5.61
N HIS A 202 2.27 8.29 -6.26
CA HIS A 202 1.55 9.15 -7.19
C HIS A 202 2.46 9.86 -8.17
N ALA A 203 1.89 10.32 -9.29
CA ALA A 203 2.53 11.25 -10.20
C ALA A 203 2.47 12.68 -9.61
N ASN A 204 3.60 13.19 -9.10
CA ASN A 204 3.62 14.36 -8.22
C ASN A 204 3.58 15.70 -8.96
N TYR A 205 2.43 16.38 -8.91
CA TYR A 205 2.30 17.73 -9.48
C TYR A 205 2.92 18.86 -8.64
N TYR A 206 3.21 18.64 -7.35
CA TYR A 206 3.99 19.59 -6.54
C TYR A 206 5.48 19.58 -6.93
N LYS A 207 5.97 18.42 -7.40
CA LYS A 207 7.36 18.24 -7.84
C LYS A 207 7.39 17.65 -9.26
N PRO A 208 6.93 18.40 -10.28
CA PRO A 208 6.64 17.85 -11.60
C PRO A 208 7.87 17.27 -12.32
N LYS A 209 9.07 17.77 -12.05
CA LYS A 209 10.31 17.24 -12.62
C LYS A 209 10.72 15.87 -12.07
N ILE A 210 10.41 15.61 -10.80
CA ILE A 210 10.58 14.27 -10.20
C ILE A 210 9.42 13.39 -10.64
N GLY A 211 8.19 13.94 -10.65
CA GLY A 211 7.03 13.26 -11.16
C GLY A 211 6.63 12.06 -10.29
N VAL A 212 6.57 10.85 -10.86
CA VAL A 212 6.11 9.68 -10.10
C VAL A 212 7.08 9.36 -8.96
N MET A 213 6.53 9.18 -7.75
CA MET A 213 7.29 8.85 -6.56
C MET A 213 6.45 8.11 -5.52
N SER A 214 7.12 7.65 -4.47
CA SER A 214 6.54 7.13 -3.24
C SER A 214 7.01 7.99 -2.06
N GLU A 215 6.08 8.45 -1.23
CA GLU A 215 6.39 9.29 -0.06
C GLU A 215 5.50 8.94 1.15
N PRO A 216 5.86 9.34 2.38
CA PRO A 216 5.03 9.11 3.56
C PRO A 216 3.63 9.74 3.43
N LEU A 217 2.65 9.14 4.09
CA LEU A 217 1.27 9.66 4.12
C LEU A 217 1.16 11.02 4.82
N ILE A 218 2.08 11.35 5.74
CA ILE A 218 2.13 12.62 6.47
C ILE A 218 3.31 13.42 5.96
N GLY A 219 3.07 14.67 5.58
CA GLY A 219 4.10 15.58 5.09
C GLY A 219 3.51 16.70 4.25
N ARG A 220 4.37 17.43 3.54
CA ARG A 220 3.95 18.46 2.58
C ARG A 220 3.66 17.80 1.24
N ASN A 221 2.47 17.26 1.08
CA ASN A 221 2.04 16.59 -0.14
C ASN A 221 0.54 16.75 -0.39
N PRO A 222 0.07 16.47 -1.62
CA PRO A 222 -1.34 16.66 -1.97
C PRO A 222 -2.31 15.89 -1.08
N LEU A 223 -1.90 14.71 -0.60
CA LEU A 223 -2.71 13.90 0.31
C LEU A 223 -2.97 14.63 1.63
N ASN A 224 -2.03 15.40 2.19
CA ASN A 224 -2.23 16.19 3.41
C ASN A 224 -2.99 17.49 3.15
N ASP A 225 -2.74 18.15 2.03
CA ASP A 225 -3.30 19.46 1.73
C ASP A 225 -4.77 19.39 1.25
N SER A 226 -5.21 18.23 0.79
CA SER A 226 -6.57 18.00 0.33
C SER A 226 -7.63 18.20 1.44
N LYS A 227 -8.79 18.76 1.07
CA LYS A 227 -9.96 18.91 1.95
C LYS A 227 -11.00 17.82 1.71
N TYR A 228 -10.96 17.15 0.57
CA TYR A 228 -11.86 16.04 0.25
C TYR A 228 -11.07 14.83 -0.25
N ARG A 229 -11.19 13.71 0.47
CA ARG A 229 -10.50 12.46 0.14
C ARG A 229 -11.52 11.34 -0.04
N VAL A 230 -11.40 10.58 -1.12
CA VAL A 230 -12.17 9.36 -1.38
C VAL A 230 -11.19 8.21 -1.45
N ILE A 231 -11.41 7.18 -0.64
CA ILE A 231 -10.50 6.04 -0.56
C ILE A 231 -11.27 4.79 -0.88
N GLY A 232 -10.79 4.01 -1.85
CA GLY A 232 -11.29 2.68 -2.16
C GLY A 232 -10.19 1.64 -2.03
N LYS A 233 -10.43 0.58 -1.25
CA LYS A 233 -9.56 -0.60 -1.26
C LYS A 233 -9.80 -1.35 -2.56
N ILE A 234 -8.75 -1.62 -3.33
CA ILE A 234 -8.85 -2.36 -4.59
C ILE A 234 -8.40 -3.80 -4.41
N PHE A 235 -8.48 -4.60 -5.48
CA PHE A 235 -8.27 -6.04 -5.44
C PHE A 235 -9.29 -6.76 -4.57
N ASP A 236 -10.54 -6.28 -4.53
CA ASP A 236 -11.63 -7.07 -3.98
C ASP A 236 -11.90 -8.33 -4.83
N LYS A 237 -12.71 -9.25 -4.29
CA LYS A 237 -12.91 -10.56 -4.92
C LYS A 237 -13.42 -10.44 -6.36
N ASP A 238 -14.25 -9.46 -6.66
CA ASP A 238 -14.85 -9.31 -7.99
C ASP A 238 -13.86 -8.68 -8.96
N MET A 239 -13.09 -7.68 -8.54
CA MET A 239 -12.00 -7.13 -9.33
C MET A 239 -10.98 -8.22 -9.71
N ILE A 240 -10.68 -9.14 -8.79
CA ILE A 240 -9.73 -10.23 -9.00
C ILE A 240 -10.30 -11.30 -9.93
N ARG A 241 -11.57 -11.67 -9.77
CA ARG A 241 -12.25 -12.56 -10.73
C ARG A 241 -12.24 -11.98 -12.14
N ASN A 242 -12.51 -10.69 -12.28
CA ASN A 242 -12.45 -9.99 -13.56
C ASN A 242 -11.04 -10.01 -14.15
N TRP A 243 -10.00 -9.87 -13.31
CA TRP A 243 -8.61 -10.02 -13.76
C TRP A 243 -8.35 -11.44 -14.26
N ILE A 244 -8.64 -12.47 -13.48
CA ILE A 244 -8.43 -13.88 -13.84
C ILE A 244 -9.12 -14.22 -15.18
N LEU A 245 -10.37 -13.78 -15.33
CA LEU A 245 -11.20 -14.08 -16.49
C LEU A 245 -11.02 -13.07 -17.65
N ASN A 246 -10.15 -12.07 -17.48
CA ASN A 246 -9.91 -10.98 -18.41
C ASN A 246 -11.19 -10.25 -18.86
N VAL A 247 -12.13 -10.08 -17.92
CA VAL A 247 -13.42 -9.41 -18.17
C VAL A 247 -13.18 -7.92 -18.45
N PRO A 248 -13.65 -7.39 -19.60
CA PRO A 248 -13.55 -5.96 -19.90
C PRO A 248 -14.42 -5.14 -18.96
N TYR A 249 -13.84 -4.07 -18.41
CA TYR A 249 -14.62 -3.06 -17.69
C TYR A 249 -15.36 -2.18 -18.69
N SER A 250 -16.61 -1.87 -18.36
CA SER A 250 -17.38 -0.91 -19.13
C SER A 250 -16.80 0.49 -18.97
N ASP A 251 -16.94 1.27 -20.02
CA ASP A 251 -16.71 2.71 -19.96
C ASP A 251 -17.58 3.39 -18.89
#